data_AF-A0A5J4ZQ74-F1
#
_entry.id   AF-A0A5J4ZQ74-F1
#
_cell.length_a   1.000
_cell.length_b   1.000
_cell.length_c   1.000
_cell.angle_alpha   90.00
_cell.angle_beta   90.00
_cell.angle_gamma   90.00
#
_symmetry.space_group_name_H-M   'P 1'
#
loop_
_entity.id
_entity.type
_entity.pdbx_description
1 polymer ?
#
loop_
_entity_poly.entity_id
_entity_poly.type
_entity_poly.pdbx_seq_one_letter_code
_entity_poly.pdbx_strand_id
1 'polypeptide(L)'
;MARGLKICLVMTMVLAGLVGGEPHVPCYFIFGDSLVDNGNNNGLVTSAKANFTPYGIDFPYGPTGRFSNGRNLVDIIAELLGFQNYIPPFATATDEEILIGVNYGSGGAGIRDETGQQLGDRISLNKHTTQQAGLYTPEQYAGVLIHQYSQQIKTLYDCGARKVALFGLGQIGCTPAELAAYSTNGSSCVDTINNDVQLFDDQLVSLVDDLNNNLTDAKFTYINTTRISSDDPSRFGITVLNVPCCNVSSNFARAYSALSSTDAYPMDIRTLAQFSLQTFRSSYK
;
A
#
# COMPACT_ATOMS: atom_id res chain seq x y z
N MET A 1 28.35 4.73 -74.24
CA MET A 1 28.31 3.83 -73.07
C MET A 1 28.12 4.68 -71.82
N ALA A 2 26.90 4.74 -71.27
CA ALA A 2 26.63 5.35 -69.97
C ALA A 2 26.04 4.26 -69.08
N ARG A 3 26.78 3.80 -68.07
CA ARG A 3 26.32 2.81 -67.10
C ARG A 3 25.48 3.55 -66.06
N GLY A 4 24.15 3.40 -66.12
CA GLY A 4 23.23 3.92 -65.12
C GLY A 4 23.47 3.24 -63.77
N LEU A 5 23.88 4.04 -62.78
CA LEU A 5 24.03 3.64 -61.39
C LEU A 5 22.64 3.33 -60.81
N LYS A 6 22.31 2.06 -60.63
CA LYS A 6 21.09 1.65 -59.93
C LYS A 6 21.31 1.82 -58.43
N ILE A 7 20.80 2.90 -57.86
CA ILE A 7 20.74 3.12 -56.42
C ILE A 7 19.67 2.17 -55.86
N CYS A 8 20.11 1.15 -55.13
CA CYS A 8 19.22 0.27 -54.38
C CYS A 8 18.95 0.91 -53.02
N LEU A 9 17.77 1.52 -52.85
CA LEU A 9 17.34 2.09 -51.58
C LEU A 9 16.94 0.94 -50.64
N VAL A 10 17.85 0.52 -49.76
CA VAL A 10 17.53 -0.44 -48.69
C VAL A 10 16.85 0.35 -47.56
N MET A 11 15.52 0.29 -47.53
CA MET A 11 14.74 0.80 -46.41
C MET A 11 14.85 -0.19 -45.26
N THR A 12 15.79 0.05 -44.33
CA THR A 12 15.84 -0.67 -43.06
C THR A 12 14.59 -0.28 -42.26
N MET A 13 13.61 -1.18 -42.18
CA MET A 13 12.59 -1.15 -41.14
C MET A 13 13.31 -1.26 -39.80
N VAL A 14 13.53 -0.13 -39.13
CA VAL A 14 13.82 -0.14 -37.70
C VAL A 14 12.51 -0.54 -37.03
N LEU A 15 12.33 -1.84 -36.83
CA LEU A 15 11.44 -2.31 -35.77
C LEU A 15 12.04 -1.79 -34.47
N ALA A 16 11.59 -0.63 -34.03
CA ALA A 16 11.65 -0.26 -32.63
C ALA A 16 10.71 -1.22 -31.90
N GLY A 17 11.16 -2.47 -31.72
CA GLY A 17 10.58 -3.34 -30.71
C GLY A 17 10.77 -2.60 -29.41
N LEU A 18 9.68 -2.11 -28.84
CA LEU A 18 9.65 -1.77 -27.43
C LEU A 18 10.04 -3.06 -26.71
N VAL A 19 11.30 -3.16 -26.28
CA VAL A 19 11.75 -4.21 -25.38
C VAL A 19 11.07 -3.90 -24.05
N GLY A 20 9.81 -4.31 -23.91
CA GLY A 20 9.13 -4.34 -22.63
C GLY A 20 9.83 -5.41 -21.81
N GLY A 21 10.50 -5.02 -20.72
CA GLY A 21 11.00 -5.98 -19.76
C GLY A 21 9.82 -6.77 -19.20
N GLU A 22 9.92 -8.10 -19.20
CA GLU A 22 8.94 -8.96 -18.53
C GLU A 22 8.88 -8.60 -17.05
N PRO A 23 7.69 -8.52 -16.44
CA PRO A 23 7.56 -8.31 -15.00
C PRO A 23 8.40 -9.33 -14.21
N HIS A 24 9.01 -8.88 -13.12
CA HIS A 24 9.81 -9.73 -12.24
C HIS A 24 8.94 -10.81 -11.54
N VAL A 25 7.62 -10.63 -11.53
CA VAL A 25 6.62 -11.59 -11.07
C VAL A 25 5.46 -11.68 -12.05
N PRO A 26 4.86 -12.86 -12.25
CA PRO A 26 3.78 -13.05 -13.23
C PRO A 26 2.48 -12.35 -12.82
N CYS A 27 2.27 -12.15 -11.52
CA CYS A 27 1.11 -11.47 -10.98
C CYS A 27 1.41 -10.70 -9.72
N TYR A 28 0.60 -9.68 -9.42
CA TYR A 28 0.71 -8.88 -8.21
C TYR A 28 -0.67 -8.60 -7.59
N PHE A 29 -0.96 -9.27 -6.47
CA PHE A 29 -2.18 -9.08 -5.70
C PHE A 29 -1.92 -8.21 -4.47
N ILE A 30 -2.77 -7.22 -4.26
CA ILE A 30 -2.60 -6.21 -3.22
C ILE A 30 -3.78 -6.26 -2.27
N PHE A 31 -3.51 -6.26 -0.98
CA PHE A 31 -4.51 -6.22 0.09
C PHE A 31 -4.11 -5.15 1.10
N GLY A 32 -5.09 -4.47 1.69
CA GLY A 32 -4.84 -3.46 2.70
C GLY A 32 -5.97 -2.45 2.79
N ASP A 33 -5.63 -1.27 3.25
CA ASP A 33 -6.57 -0.17 3.42
C ASP A 33 -6.35 0.93 2.35
N SER A 34 -6.87 2.11 2.65
CA SER A 34 -6.60 3.40 2.01
C SER A 34 -5.15 3.65 1.55
N LEU A 35 -4.13 3.17 2.26
CA LEU A 35 -2.71 3.31 1.87
C LEU A 35 -2.41 2.68 0.51
N VAL A 36 -3.21 1.69 0.11
CA VAL A 36 -3.04 0.94 -1.13
C VAL A 36 -4.29 0.99 -2.02
N ASP A 37 -5.41 1.53 -1.54
CA ASP A 37 -6.63 1.71 -2.34
C ASP A 37 -6.35 2.57 -3.57
N ASN A 38 -6.81 2.08 -4.72
CA ASN A 38 -6.68 2.70 -6.02
C ASN A 38 -8.03 2.96 -6.72
N GLY A 39 -9.14 2.83 -6.00
CA GLY A 39 -10.49 3.12 -6.51
C GLY A 39 -11.59 2.15 -6.05
N ASN A 40 -11.31 1.20 -5.17
CA ASN A 40 -12.31 0.23 -4.72
C ASN A 40 -13.48 0.89 -3.98
N ASN A 41 -13.20 1.98 -3.26
CA ASN A 41 -14.22 2.70 -2.50
C ASN A 41 -15.11 3.62 -3.34
N ASN A 42 -14.80 3.84 -4.62
CA ASN A 42 -15.48 4.83 -5.46
C ASN A 42 -17.00 4.58 -5.55
N GLY A 43 -17.39 3.31 -5.73
CA GLY A 43 -18.78 2.87 -5.86
C GLY A 43 -19.49 2.52 -4.55
N LEU A 44 -18.77 2.44 -3.42
CA LEU A 44 -19.32 1.99 -2.13
C LEU A 44 -20.12 3.09 -1.42
N VAL A 45 -21.08 2.74 -0.55
CA VAL A 45 -21.77 3.72 0.30
C VAL A 45 -20.93 3.93 1.57
N THR A 46 -19.95 4.83 1.46
CA THR A 46 -18.95 5.06 2.51
C THR A 46 -18.43 6.50 2.50
N SER A 47 -18.01 7.00 3.66
CA SER A 47 -17.29 8.26 3.79
C SER A 47 -15.80 8.13 3.48
N ALA A 48 -15.26 6.91 3.49
CA ALA A 48 -13.86 6.63 3.18
C ALA A 48 -13.64 6.61 1.67
N LYS A 49 -13.64 7.79 1.03
CA LYS A 49 -13.41 7.94 -0.41
C LYS A 49 -12.33 8.98 -0.68
N ALA A 50 -11.62 8.78 -1.79
CA ALA A 50 -10.64 9.71 -2.32
C ALA A 50 -10.87 9.99 -3.83
N ASN A 51 -12.13 9.95 -4.28
CA ASN A 51 -12.53 10.24 -5.66
C ASN A 51 -12.97 11.70 -5.87
N PHE A 52 -12.37 12.62 -5.11
CA PHE A 52 -12.64 14.05 -5.17
C PHE A 52 -11.35 14.85 -4.97
N THR A 53 -11.29 16.07 -5.51
CA THR A 53 -10.12 16.95 -5.33
C THR A 53 -9.91 17.30 -3.84
N PRO A 54 -8.68 17.34 -3.33
CA PRO A 54 -7.42 17.43 -4.09
C PRO A 54 -6.75 16.08 -4.39
N TYR A 55 -7.38 14.95 -4.07
CA TYR A 55 -6.84 13.63 -4.41
C TYR A 55 -6.66 13.47 -5.92
N GLY A 56 -5.57 12.83 -6.33
CA GLY A 56 -5.23 12.61 -7.74
C GLY A 56 -4.98 13.88 -8.57
N ILE A 57 -4.67 15.02 -7.95
CA ILE A 57 -4.31 16.27 -8.66
C ILE A 57 -3.09 16.11 -9.59
N ASP A 58 -2.19 15.16 -9.31
CA ASP A 58 -1.05 14.84 -10.16
C ASP A 58 -1.43 13.97 -11.36
N PHE A 59 -2.62 13.35 -11.36
CA PHE A 59 -3.10 12.57 -12.51
C PHE A 59 -3.75 13.48 -13.55
N PRO A 60 -3.48 13.27 -14.85
CA PRO A 60 -4.01 14.11 -15.92
C PRO A 60 -5.54 14.10 -16.03
N TYR A 61 -6.19 13.05 -15.52
CA TYR A 61 -7.65 12.86 -15.55
C TYR A 61 -8.33 13.05 -14.19
N GLY A 62 -7.58 13.53 -13.18
CA GLY A 62 -8.11 13.83 -11.85
C GLY A 62 -8.18 12.62 -10.89
N PRO A 63 -9.02 12.72 -9.84
CA PRO A 63 -9.06 11.75 -8.75
C PRO A 63 -9.40 10.33 -9.22
N THR A 64 -8.55 9.36 -8.89
CA THR A 64 -8.80 7.94 -9.21
C THR A 64 -9.41 7.16 -8.05
N GLY A 65 -9.45 7.72 -6.84
CA GLY A 65 -9.76 7.00 -5.60
C GLY A 65 -8.53 6.60 -4.77
N ARG A 66 -7.33 7.06 -5.15
CA ARG A 66 -6.11 6.93 -4.33
C ARG A 66 -6.10 8.01 -3.24
N PHE A 67 -5.79 7.64 -2.01
CA PHE A 67 -5.66 8.54 -0.86
C PHE A 67 -4.32 9.29 -0.87
N SER A 68 -4.02 9.91 -2.02
CA SER A 68 -2.82 10.67 -2.33
C SER A 68 -3.11 11.73 -3.40
N ASN A 69 -2.20 12.68 -3.58
CA ASN A 69 -2.21 13.59 -4.71
C ASN A 69 -1.94 12.87 -6.05
N GLY A 70 -1.33 11.68 -6.02
CA GLY A 70 -1.01 10.89 -7.23
C GLY A 70 -0.92 9.39 -6.97
N ARG A 71 0.21 8.80 -7.38
CA ARG A 71 0.52 7.37 -7.18
C ARG A 71 0.68 7.05 -5.69
N ASN A 72 0.24 5.87 -5.28
CA ASN A 72 0.49 5.31 -3.95
C ASN A 72 1.67 4.30 -3.97
N LEU A 73 1.96 3.67 -2.83
CA LEU A 73 3.08 2.73 -2.68
C LEU A 73 3.03 1.56 -3.64
N VAL A 74 1.86 0.95 -3.81
CA VAL A 74 1.72 -0.26 -4.62
C VAL A 74 1.81 0.05 -6.11
N ASP A 75 1.50 1.27 -6.54
CA ASP A 75 1.76 1.71 -7.92
C ASP A 75 3.25 1.75 -8.23
N ILE A 76 4.05 2.30 -7.30
CA ILE A 76 5.49 2.39 -7.50
C ILE A 76 6.13 1.01 -7.41
N ILE A 77 5.65 0.14 -6.51
CA ILE A 77 6.08 -1.27 -6.48
C ILE A 77 5.75 -1.96 -7.79
N ALA A 78 4.55 -1.77 -8.35
CA ALA A 78 4.18 -2.35 -9.64
C ALA A 78 5.10 -1.89 -10.78
N GLU A 79 5.40 -0.59 -10.86
CA GLU A 79 6.35 -0.03 -11.84
C GLU A 79 7.75 -0.66 -11.69
N LEU A 80 8.24 -0.77 -10.45
CA LEU A 80 9.54 -1.37 -10.16
C LEU A 80 9.59 -2.88 -10.43
N LEU A 81 8.45 -3.56 -10.30
CA LEU A 81 8.29 -4.96 -10.69
C LEU A 81 8.19 -5.12 -12.21
N GLY A 82 8.03 -4.04 -12.99
CA GLY A 82 8.02 -4.07 -14.46
C GLY A 82 6.61 -4.16 -15.08
N PHE A 83 5.56 -3.97 -14.29
CA PHE A 83 4.21 -3.86 -14.83
C PHE A 83 4.07 -2.58 -15.66
N GLN A 84 3.51 -2.71 -16.87
CA GLN A 84 3.36 -1.59 -17.80
C GLN A 84 2.16 -0.69 -17.45
N ASN A 85 1.15 -1.26 -16.78
CA ASN A 85 -0.06 -0.59 -16.34
C ASN A 85 -0.19 -0.67 -14.82
N TYR A 86 -0.96 0.23 -14.22
CA TYR A 86 -1.35 0.09 -12.82
C TYR A 86 -2.16 -1.20 -12.62
N ILE A 87 -1.95 -1.86 -11.48
CA ILE A 87 -2.81 -2.96 -11.06
C ILE A 87 -4.23 -2.41 -10.86
N PRO A 88 -5.28 -2.99 -11.46
CA PRO A 88 -6.63 -2.44 -11.38
C PRO A 88 -7.27 -2.67 -10.01
N PRO A 89 -8.22 -1.80 -9.59
CA PRO A 89 -9.06 -2.06 -8.42
C PRO A 89 -9.97 -3.26 -8.68
N PHE A 90 -10.15 -4.12 -7.68
CA PHE A 90 -11.08 -5.25 -7.74
C PHE A 90 -12.48 -4.84 -8.18
N ALA A 91 -12.96 -3.67 -7.75
CA ALA A 91 -14.28 -3.17 -8.08
C ALA A 91 -14.56 -3.01 -9.58
N THR A 92 -13.52 -2.87 -10.42
CA THR A 92 -13.67 -2.69 -11.87
C THR A 92 -12.80 -3.61 -12.71
N ALA A 93 -12.10 -4.57 -12.09
CA ALA A 93 -11.22 -5.49 -12.79
C ALA A 93 -12.03 -6.46 -13.66
N THR A 94 -11.54 -6.71 -14.87
CA THR A 94 -12.04 -7.76 -15.77
C THR A 94 -11.41 -9.11 -15.44
N ASP A 95 -12.05 -10.21 -15.86
CA ASP A 95 -11.53 -11.57 -15.62
C ASP A 95 -10.10 -11.78 -16.15
N GLU A 96 -9.75 -11.13 -17.26
CA GLU A 96 -8.39 -11.19 -17.85
C GLU A 96 -7.37 -10.44 -16.99
N GLU A 97 -7.73 -9.27 -16.47
CA GLU A 97 -6.87 -8.49 -15.59
C GLU A 97 -6.62 -9.22 -14.26
N ILE A 98 -7.60 -9.97 -13.76
CA ILE A 98 -7.47 -10.75 -12.52
C ILE A 98 -6.29 -11.73 -12.60
N LEU A 99 -5.98 -12.26 -13.79
CA LEU A 99 -4.87 -13.20 -13.99
C LEU A 99 -3.48 -12.54 -13.82
N ILE A 100 -3.40 -11.22 -14.05
CA ILE A 100 -2.16 -10.42 -13.96
C ILE A 100 -2.04 -9.79 -12.57
N GLY A 101 -3.14 -9.67 -11.83
CA GLY A 101 -3.14 -9.17 -10.46
C GLY A 101 -4.24 -8.13 -10.24
N VAL A 102 -4.65 -8.01 -8.99
CA VAL A 102 -5.76 -7.13 -8.58
C VAL A 102 -5.44 -6.47 -7.27
N ASN A 103 -5.91 -5.24 -7.14
CA ASN A 103 -5.87 -4.50 -5.89
C ASN A 103 -7.20 -4.60 -5.14
N TYR A 104 -7.18 -5.22 -3.97
CA TYR A 104 -8.30 -5.36 -3.03
C TYR A 104 -8.26 -4.32 -1.90
N GLY A 105 -7.31 -3.38 -1.91
CA GLY A 105 -7.17 -2.32 -0.93
C GLY A 105 -8.42 -1.47 -0.82
N SER A 106 -8.90 -1.21 0.40
CA SER A 106 -10.15 -0.48 0.61
C SER A 106 -10.05 0.50 1.76
N GLY A 107 -10.33 1.78 1.49
CA GLY A 107 -10.36 2.82 2.50
C GLY A 107 -11.18 2.44 3.73
N GLY A 108 -10.58 2.56 4.92
CA GLY A 108 -11.23 2.22 6.19
C GLY A 108 -11.26 0.72 6.53
N ALA A 109 -10.73 -0.15 5.68
CA ALA A 109 -10.55 -1.55 6.04
C ALA A 109 -9.43 -1.72 7.08
N GLY A 110 -9.43 -2.87 7.76
CA GLY A 110 -8.34 -3.30 8.61
C GLY A 110 -8.32 -4.82 8.73
N ILE A 111 -7.43 -5.35 9.58
CA ILE A 111 -7.33 -6.81 9.82
C ILE A 111 -8.66 -7.38 10.31
N ARG A 112 -9.37 -6.65 11.16
CA ARG A 112 -10.69 -7.01 11.69
C ARG A 112 -11.82 -6.51 10.78
N ASP A 113 -12.89 -7.31 10.69
CA ASP A 113 -14.13 -6.96 9.97
C ASP A 113 -14.89 -5.79 10.62
N GLU A 114 -14.50 -5.36 11.83
CA GLU A 114 -15.08 -4.22 12.55
C GLU A 114 -14.39 -2.91 12.26
N THR A 115 -13.14 -2.97 11.81
CA THR A 115 -12.34 -1.75 11.60
C THR A 115 -13.01 -0.91 10.54
N GLY A 116 -13.35 0.34 10.88
CA GLY A 116 -13.94 1.32 9.96
C GLY A 116 -15.43 1.16 9.66
N GLN A 117 -16.18 0.29 10.37
CA GLN A 117 -17.63 0.14 10.16
C GLN A 117 -18.40 1.45 10.28
N GLN A 118 -17.94 2.37 11.14
CA GLN A 118 -18.53 3.69 11.33
C GLN A 118 -18.46 4.59 10.08
N LEU A 119 -17.61 4.23 9.10
CA LEU A 119 -17.45 4.98 7.85
C LEU A 119 -18.39 4.47 6.74
N GLY A 120 -19.00 3.30 6.92
CA GLY A 120 -19.88 2.65 5.94
C GLY A 120 -19.25 1.40 5.31
N ASP A 121 -19.62 1.15 4.05
CA ASP A 121 -19.17 -0.02 3.30
C ASP A 121 -17.66 0.00 3.03
N ARG A 122 -17.02 -1.17 3.07
CA ARG A 122 -15.62 -1.41 2.67
C ARG A 122 -15.38 -2.87 2.33
N ILE A 123 -14.29 -3.15 1.63
CA ILE A 123 -13.83 -4.51 1.33
C ILE A 123 -12.90 -4.95 2.47
N SER A 124 -13.38 -5.81 3.37
CA SER A 124 -12.56 -6.37 4.45
C SER A 124 -11.73 -7.55 3.96
N LEU A 125 -10.57 -7.77 4.61
CA LEU A 125 -9.69 -8.90 4.30
C LEU A 125 -10.31 -10.25 4.71
N ASN A 126 -11.29 -10.24 5.61
CA ASN A 126 -12.14 -11.38 5.95
C ASN A 126 -13.57 -11.18 5.45
N LYS A 127 -14.26 -12.30 5.29
CA LYS A 127 -15.71 -12.37 5.45
C LYS A 127 -15.92 -13.32 6.63
N HIS A 128 -16.51 -12.83 7.72
CA HIS A 128 -16.91 -13.52 8.96
C HIS A 128 -15.90 -13.45 10.12
N THR A 129 -16.00 -12.44 10.98
CA THR A 129 -16.22 -12.58 12.46
C THR A 129 -16.24 -11.22 13.15
N THR A 130 -17.24 -10.99 14.03
CA THR A 130 -17.38 -9.76 14.82
C THR A 130 -17.03 -9.94 16.28
N GLN A 131 -16.03 -9.21 16.78
CA GLN A 131 -15.68 -9.17 18.21
C GLN A 131 -15.27 -7.75 18.66
N GLN A 132 -15.65 -7.41 19.88
CA GLN A 132 -15.68 -6.02 20.37
C GLN A 132 -14.34 -5.61 21.00
N ALA A 133 -13.83 -4.43 20.63
CA ALA A 133 -12.49 -3.91 21.01
C ALA A 133 -12.35 -3.41 22.47
N GLY A 134 -13.38 -3.50 23.30
CA GLY A 134 -13.42 -2.87 24.64
C GLY A 134 -12.83 -3.68 25.81
N LEU A 135 -12.17 -4.81 25.57
CA LEU A 135 -11.78 -5.78 26.62
C LEU A 135 -10.28 -6.10 26.68
N TYR A 136 -9.45 -5.40 25.91
CA TYR A 136 -8.04 -5.77 25.73
C TYR A 136 -7.09 -4.65 26.16
N THR A 137 -5.94 -5.03 26.72
CA THR A 137 -4.75 -4.14 26.75
C THR A 137 -4.19 -3.98 25.32
N PRO A 138 -3.38 -2.95 25.03
CA PRO A 138 -2.76 -2.80 23.71
C PRO A 138 -1.99 -4.04 23.25
N GLU A 139 -1.23 -4.68 24.14
CA GLU A 139 -0.47 -5.89 23.84
C GLU A 139 -1.39 -7.09 23.52
N GLN A 140 -2.46 -7.29 24.29
CA GLN A 140 -3.46 -8.32 24.00
C GLN A 140 -4.17 -8.07 22.68
N TYR A 141 -4.46 -6.80 22.39
CA TYR A 141 -5.09 -6.40 21.15
C TYR A 141 -4.18 -6.64 19.95
N ALA A 142 -2.89 -6.31 20.05
CA ALA A 142 -1.88 -6.67 19.05
C ALA A 142 -1.86 -8.19 18.81
N GLY A 143 -1.92 -9.01 19.87
CA GLY A 143 -2.02 -10.47 19.75
C GLY A 143 -3.26 -10.95 19.02
N VAL A 144 -4.42 -10.33 19.26
CA VAL A 144 -5.66 -10.63 18.53
C VAL A 144 -5.53 -10.27 17.04
N LEU A 145 -4.95 -9.11 16.72
CA LEU A 145 -4.69 -8.69 15.34
C LEU A 145 -3.76 -9.66 14.63
N ILE A 146 -2.64 -10.03 15.26
CA ILE A 146 -1.65 -10.95 14.69
C ILE A 146 -2.23 -12.35 14.49
N HIS A 147 -3.03 -12.83 15.43
CA HIS A 147 -3.72 -14.11 15.28
C HIS A 147 -4.64 -14.10 14.04
N GLN A 148 -5.47 -13.08 13.88
CA GLN A 148 -6.37 -12.95 12.73
C GLN A 148 -5.60 -12.78 11.41
N TYR A 149 -4.55 -11.97 11.42
CA TYR A 149 -3.73 -11.75 10.23
C TYR A 149 -2.98 -13.02 9.81
N SER A 150 -2.52 -13.83 10.76
CA SER A 150 -1.95 -15.16 10.50
C SER A 150 -2.92 -16.06 9.74
N GLN A 151 -4.21 -16.07 10.10
CA GLN A 151 -5.22 -16.88 9.38
C GLN A 151 -5.45 -16.37 7.96
N GLN A 152 -5.50 -15.05 7.78
CA GLN A 152 -5.65 -14.43 6.46
C GLN A 152 -4.46 -14.77 5.55
N ILE A 153 -3.24 -14.66 6.06
CA ILE A 153 -2.02 -14.99 5.31
C ILE A 153 -1.97 -16.48 4.96
N LYS A 154 -2.36 -17.36 5.88
CA LYS A 154 -2.46 -18.81 5.61
C LYS A 154 -3.50 -19.12 4.54
N THR A 155 -4.62 -18.41 4.53
CA THR A 155 -5.63 -18.54 3.47
C THR A 155 -5.05 -18.16 2.10
N LEU A 156 -4.31 -17.05 2.01
CA LEU A 156 -3.63 -16.66 0.77
C LEU A 156 -2.60 -17.71 0.33
N TYR A 157 -1.85 -18.27 1.28
CA TYR A 157 -0.92 -19.36 1.03
C TYR A 157 -1.62 -20.62 0.50
N ASP A 158 -2.75 -21.00 1.08
CA ASP A 158 -3.57 -22.14 0.62
C ASP A 158 -4.16 -21.89 -0.78
N CYS A 159 -4.42 -20.63 -1.12
CA CYS A 159 -4.79 -20.18 -2.47
C CYS A 159 -3.62 -20.13 -3.47
N GLY A 160 -2.39 -20.48 -3.05
CA GLY A 160 -1.22 -20.57 -3.93
C GLY A 160 -0.23 -19.42 -3.80
N ALA A 161 -0.42 -18.47 -2.88
CA ALA A 161 0.58 -17.44 -2.64
C ALA A 161 1.88 -18.08 -2.12
N ARG A 162 3.01 -17.77 -2.77
CA ARG A 162 4.35 -18.26 -2.40
C ARG A 162 5.36 -17.16 -2.12
N LYS A 163 5.01 -15.92 -2.43
CA LYS A 163 5.85 -14.74 -2.20
C LYS A 163 4.97 -13.66 -1.65
N VAL A 164 5.11 -13.38 -0.36
CA VAL A 164 4.20 -12.49 0.37
C VAL A 164 5.03 -11.47 1.12
N ALA A 165 4.80 -10.18 0.83
CA ALA A 165 5.36 -9.10 1.64
C ALA A 165 4.33 -8.62 2.65
N LEU A 166 4.76 -8.53 3.90
CA LEU A 166 3.96 -8.08 5.03
C LEU A 166 4.56 -6.77 5.51
N PHE A 167 3.83 -5.69 5.28
CA PHE A 167 4.25 -4.34 5.70
C PHE A 167 3.89 -4.14 7.17
N GLY A 168 4.89 -3.77 7.98
CA GLY A 168 4.66 -3.24 9.31
C GLY A 168 3.94 -1.90 9.25
N LEU A 169 3.45 -1.45 10.40
CA LEU A 169 2.85 -0.13 10.52
C LEU A 169 3.95 0.94 10.46
N GLY A 170 3.61 2.10 9.91
CA GLY A 170 4.49 3.27 9.96
C GLY A 170 4.39 4.00 11.30
N GLN A 171 5.07 5.13 11.44
CA GLN A 171 4.94 5.99 12.61
C GLN A 171 3.60 6.76 12.63
N ILE A 172 2.51 6.04 12.93
CA ILE A 172 1.13 6.58 12.92
C ILE A 172 1.01 7.81 13.83
N GLY A 173 1.65 7.79 15.00
CA GLY A 173 1.63 8.91 15.96
C GLY A 173 2.33 10.17 15.46
N CYS A 174 3.06 10.11 14.34
CA CYS A 174 3.66 11.26 13.70
C CYS A 174 2.79 11.86 12.57
N THR A 175 1.65 11.24 12.25
CA THR A 175 0.76 11.77 11.21
C THR A 175 0.08 13.07 11.70
N PRO A 176 -0.17 14.07 10.84
CA PRO A 176 -0.82 15.32 11.23
C PRO A 176 -2.20 15.12 11.84
N ALA A 177 -2.92 14.06 11.47
CA ALA A 177 -4.23 13.76 12.04
C ALA A 177 -4.12 13.31 13.51
N GLU A 178 -3.14 12.46 13.85
CA GLU A 178 -2.87 12.09 15.24
C GLU A 178 -2.30 13.26 16.04
N LEU A 179 -1.40 14.07 15.44
CA LEU A 179 -0.88 15.28 16.06
C LEU A 179 -1.95 16.34 16.34
N ALA A 180 -3.01 16.39 15.51
CA ALA A 180 -4.14 17.28 15.71
C ALA A 180 -5.14 16.75 16.76
N ALA A 181 -5.23 15.43 16.91
CA ALA A 181 -6.20 14.78 17.80
C ALA A 181 -5.67 14.53 19.22
N TYR A 182 -4.36 14.32 19.38
CA TYR A 182 -3.74 13.88 20.64
C TYR A 182 -2.59 14.80 21.08
N SER A 183 -2.35 14.82 22.39
CA SER A 183 -1.20 15.53 22.97
C SER A 183 0.09 14.75 22.71
N THR A 184 1.16 15.45 22.32
CA THR A 184 2.50 14.86 22.20
C THR A 184 3.30 14.89 23.50
N ASN A 185 2.80 15.54 24.56
CA ASN A 185 3.50 15.69 25.85
C ASN A 185 4.93 16.28 25.73
N GLY A 186 5.17 17.13 24.72
CA GLY A 186 6.46 17.75 24.46
C GLY A 186 7.36 16.99 23.48
N SER A 187 6.94 15.79 23.06
CA SER A 187 7.59 15.01 22.00
C SER A 187 7.23 15.52 20.60
N SER A 188 7.97 15.09 19.58
CA SER A 188 7.70 15.40 18.18
C SER A 188 6.51 14.62 17.61
N CYS A 189 6.16 13.49 18.22
CA CYS A 189 5.06 12.60 17.83
C CYS A 189 4.24 12.18 19.05
N VAL A 190 3.10 11.53 18.81
CA VAL A 190 2.28 10.91 19.86
C VAL A 190 2.90 9.55 20.23
N ASP A 191 3.82 9.56 21.21
CA ASP A 191 4.64 8.38 21.56
C ASP A 191 3.81 7.16 21.96
N THR A 192 2.68 7.35 22.64
CA THR A 192 1.81 6.23 23.05
C THR A 192 1.30 5.43 21.84
N ILE A 193 0.95 6.12 20.75
CA ILE A 193 0.48 5.48 19.52
C ILE A 193 1.64 4.73 18.85
N ASN A 194 2.83 5.33 18.80
CA ASN A 194 4.00 4.68 18.22
C ASN A 194 4.48 3.48 19.04
N ASN A 195 4.30 3.49 20.37
CA ASN A 195 4.58 2.34 21.22
C ASN A 195 3.58 1.19 20.94
N ASP A 196 2.29 1.50 20.76
CA ASP A 196 1.28 0.51 20.39
C ASP A 196 1.56 -0.10 19.00
N VAL A 197 2.04 0.72 18.05
CA VAL A 197 2.53 0.27 16.74
C VAL A 197 3.67 -0.74 16.90
N GLN A 198 4.65 -0.47 17.75
CA GLN A 198 5.79 -1.37 17.96
C GLN A 198 5.35 -2.73 18.51
N LEU A 199 4.36 -2.78 19.42
CA LEU A 199 3.82 -4.04 19.92
C LEU A 199 3.26 -4.93 18.81
N PHE A 200 2.60 -4.35 17.81
CA PHE A 200 2.11 -5.07 16.64
C PHE A 200 3.26 -5.49 15.72
N ASP A 201 4.18 -4.58 15.39
CA ASP A 201 5.29 -4.84 14.46
C ASP A 201 6.23 -5.94 14.98
N ASP A 202 6.54 -5.96 16.28
CA ASP A 202 7.38 -6.99 16.89
C ASP A 202 6.74 -8.39 16.79
N GLN A 203 5.43 -8.46 17.00
CA GLN A 203 4.68 -9.71 16.82
C GLN A 203 4.52 -10.10 15.35
N LEU A 204 4.46 -9.13 14.43
CA LEU A 204 4.42 -9.39 12.99
C LEU A 204 5.76 -9.96 12.48
N VAL A 205 6.89 -9.46 12.98
CA VAL A 205 8.21 -10.06 12.72
C VAL A 205 8.24 -11.51 13.20
N SER A 206 7.77 -11.77 14.42
CA SER A 206 7.69 -13.13 14.98
C SER A 206 6.80 -14.05 14.12
N LEU A 207 5.66 -13.55 13.65
CA LEU A 207 4.77 -14.28 12.75
C LEU A 207 5.45 -14.59 11.39
N VAL A 208 6.22 -13.64 10.84
CA VAL A 208 6.97 -13.85 9.59
C VAL A 208 8.01 -14.97 9.75
N ASP A 209 8.72 -14.99 10.88
CA ASP A 209 9.69 -16.05 11.19
C ASP A 209 8.98 -17.40 11.33
N ASP A 210 7.87 -17.46 12.05
CA ASP A 210 7.06 -18.68 12.19
C ASP A 210 6.54 -19.18 10.85
N LEU A 211 6.04 -18.30 9.98
CA LEU A 211 5.56 -18.67 8.65
C LEU A 211 6.69 -19.24 7.79
N ASN A 212 7.87 -18.61 7.77
CA ASN A 212 9.02 -19.10 7.01
C ASN A 212 9.59 -20.42 7.55
N ASN A 213 9.50 -20.66 8.86
CA ASN A 213 9.94 -21.92 9.47
C ASN A 213 8.98 -23.09 9.18
N ASN A 214 7.69 -22.82 9.05
CA ASN A 214 6.66 -23.86 8.90
C ASN A 214 6.21 -24.08 7.44
N LEU A 215 6.32 -23.07 6.56
CA LEU A 215 5.85 -23.10 5.18
C LEU A 215 7.03 -22.94 4.22
N THR A 216 7.84 -23.99 4.13
CA THR A 216 9.17 -23.94 3.49
C THR A 216 9.17 -23.83 1.96
N ASP A 217 8.01 -24.02 1.32
CA ASP A 217 7.82 -23.79 -0.12
C ASP A 217 7.42 -22.35 -0.45
N ALA A 218 7.21 -21.49 0.55
CA ALA A 218 6.87 -20.09 0.41
C ALA A 218 7.92 -19.18 1.08
N LYS A 219 7.90 -17.90 0.68
CA LYS A 219 8.74 -16.85 1.25
C LYS A 219 7.88 -15.69 1.74
N PHE A 220 7.96 -15.43 3.03
CA PHE A 220 7.33 -14.29 3.70
C PHE A 220 8.39 -13.26 4.04
N THR A 221 8.14 -12.01 3.69
CA THR A 221 9.10 -10.91 3.84
C THR A 221 8.47 -9.79 4.64
N TYR A 222 9.03 -9.50 5.82
CA TYR A 222 8.66 -8.32 6.59
C TYR A 222 9.25 -7.06 5.96
N ILE A 223 8.42 -6.02 5.77
CA ILE A 223 8.86 -4.69 5.35
C ILE A 223 8.69 -3.74 6.52
N ASN A 224 9.81 -3.27 7.06
CA ASN A 224 9.84 -2.36 8.21
C ASN A 224 9.49 -0.93 7.78
N THR A 225 8.19 -0.63 7.77
CA THR A 225 7.68 0.69 7.38
C THR A 225 8.09 1.77 8.38
N THR A 226 8.09 1.48 9.69
CA THR A 226 8.56 2.41 10.74
C THR A 226 9.96 2.95 10.48
N ARG A 227 10.92 2.08 10.15
CA ARG A 227 12.30 2.48 9.82
C ARG A 227 12.33 3.39 8.60
N ILE A 228 11.57 3.04 7.56
CA ILE A 228 11.56 3.82 6.32
C ILE A 228 10.90 5.19 6.54
N SER A 229 9.84 5.26 7.35
CA SER A 229 9.20 6.52 7.74
C SER A 229 10.05 7.39 8.68
N SER A 230 11.12 6.83 9.26
CA SER A 230 12.04 7.54 10.17
C SER A 230 13.27 8.13 9.45
N ASP A 231 13.47 7.84 8.17
CA ASP A 231 14.59 8.39 7.41
C ASP A 231 14.45 9.92 7.24
N ASP A 232 15.59 10.63 7.17
CA ASP A 232 15.62 12.09 7.04
C ASP A 232 15.00 12.55 5.69
N PRO A 233 13.80 13.16 5.73
CA PRO A 233 13.07 13.51 4.52
C PRO A 233 13.66 14.75 3.83
N SER A 234 14.51 15.53 4.52
CA SER A 234 15.18 16.70 3.94
C SER A 234 16.11 16.34 2.78
N ARG A 235 16.63 15.10 2.77
CA ARG A 235 17.44 14.55 1.67
C ARG A 235 16.68 14.46 0.35
N PHE A 236 15.36 14.50 0.40
CA PHE A 236 14.46 14.44 -0.76
C PHE A 236 13.76 15.78 -1.02
N GLY A 237 14.22 16.86 -0.38
CA GLY A 237 13.67 18.21 -0.54
C GLY A 237 12.38 18.46 0.25
N ILE A 238 12.03 17.55 1.17
CA ILE A 238 10.86 17.68 2.02
C ILE A 238 11.25 18.42 3.31
N THR A 239 10.55 19.50 3.62
CA THR A 239 10.86 20.35 4.79
C THR A 239 9.71 20.46 5.80
N VAL A 240 8.50 20.02 5.42
CA VAL A 240 7.30 20.09 6.25
C VAL A 240 6.75 18.68 6.45
N LEU A 241 6.65 18.25 7.71
CA LEU A 241 6.30 16.86 8.07
C LEU A 241 5.04 16.75 8.94
N ASN A 242 4.64 17.85 9.56
CA ASN A 242 3.60 17.87 10.60
C ASN A 242 2.37 18.68 10.19
N VAL A 243 2.30 19.14 8.93
CA VAL A 243 1.18 19.92 8.40
C VAL A 243 0.72 19.26 7.11
N PRO A 244 -0.59 18.96 6.95
CA PRO A 244 -1.09 18.38 5.71
C PRO A 244 -1.00 19.39 4.57
N CYS A 245 -0.69 18.92 3.36
CA CYS A 245 -0.63 19.78 2.16
C CYS A 245 -2.01 20.38 1.80
N CYS A 246 -3.09 19.70 2.18
CA CYS A 246 -4.46 20.08 1.87
C CYS A 246 -5.37 19.98 3.09
N ASN A 247 -6.32 20.91 3.21
CA ASN A 247 -7.33 20.86 4.26
C ASN A 247 -8.39 19.81 3.90
N VAL A 248 -8.18 18.59 4.38
CA VAL A 248 -9.19 17.53 4.33
C VAL A 248 -10.28 17.86 5.37
N SER A 249 -11.53 17.97 4.90
CA SER A 249 -12.66 18.56 5.65
C SER A 249 -12.76 18.12 7.12
N SER A 250 -13.21 19.03 7.99
CA SER A 250 -13.45 18.85 9.44
C SER A 250 -14.50 17.80 9.84
N ASN A 251 -15.08 17.06 8.88
CA ASN A 251 -15.96 15.94 9.19
C ASN A 251 -15.13 14.78 9.74
N PHE A 252 -15.37 14.42 11.00
CA PHE A 252 -14.66 13.37 11.75
C PHE A 252 -14.49 12.06 10.96
N ALA A 253 -15.47 11.69 10.12
CA ALA A 253 -15.44 10.49 9.28
C ALA A 253 -14.55 10.62 8.02
N ARG A 254 -14.33 11.84 7.50
CA ARG A 254 -13.36 12.11 6.42
C ARG A 254 -11.94 12.35 6.95
N ALA A 255 -11.84 12.86 8.18
CA ALA A 255 -10.57 12.94 8.91
C ALA A 255 -10.04 11.54 9.25
N TYR A 256 -10.91 10.59 9.65
CA TYR A 256 -10.50 9.19 9.89
C TYR A 256 -10.03 8.48 8.61
N SER A 257 -10.65 8.75 7.46
CA SER A 257 -10.17 8.24 6.17
C SER A 257 -8.88 8.92 5.68
N ALA A 258 -8.48 10.02 6.33
CA ALA A 258 -7.21 10.69 6.11
C ALA A 258 -6.13 10.30 7.14
N LEU A 259 -6.45 9.52 8.18
CA LEU A 259 -5.45 9.01 9.17
C LEU A 259 -4.40 8.09 8.53
N SER A 260 -4.72 7.51 7.39
CA SER A 260 -3.90 6.62 6.57
C SER A 260 -3.41 7.29 5.29
N SER A 261 -3.78 8.54 5.05
CA SER A 261 -3.46 9.19 3.79
C SER A 261 -1.99 9.54 3.75
N THR A 262 -1.35 9.20 2.64
CA THR A 262 -0.11 9.82 2.18
C THR A 262 -0.20 11.37 2.04
N ASP A 263 -1.30 12.00 2.46
CA ASP A 263 -1.41 13.46 2.64
C ASP A 263 -0.65 13.95 3.89
N ALA A 264 -0.33 13.03 4.81
CA ALA A 264 0.33 13.25 6.10
C ALA A 264 1.85 13.02 6.06
N TYR A 265 2.27 12.06 5.24
CA TYR A 265 3.65 11.63 5.16
C TYR A 265 4.14 11.93 3.76
N PRO A 266 5.18 12.76 3.62
CA PRO A 266 6.04 12.67 2.47
C PRO A 266 6.96 11.46 2.68
N MET A 267 6.35 10.27 2.82
CA MET A 267 7.07 9.02 2.71
C MET A 267 7.51 9.00 1.26
N ASP A 268 8.82 9.01 1.01
CA ASP A 268 9.32 8.84 -0.35
C ASP A 268 8.91 7.45 -0.83
N ILE A 269 7.78 7.42 -1.52
CA ILE A 269 7.17 6.23 -2.08
C ILE A 269 8.18 5.53 -3.02
N ARG A 270 9.11 6.28 -3.65
CA ARG A 270 10.17 5.70 -4.47
C ARG A 270 11.25 5.05 -3.61
N THR A 271 11.72 5.65 -2.52
CA THR A 271 12.68 4.99 -1.60
C THR A 271 12.06 3.79 -0.89
N LEU A 272 10.80 3.89 -0.44
CA LEU A 272 10.02 2.75 0.08
C LEU A 272 9.93 1.62 -0.93
N ALA A 273 9.57 1.95 -2.17
CA ALA A 273 9.42 0.96 -3.22
C ALA A 273 10.78 0.42 -3.66
N GLN A 274 11.87 1.20 -3.63
CA GLN A 274 13.23 0.74 -3.92
C GLN A 274 13.79 -0.17 -2.82
N PHE A 275 13.57 0.16 -1.54
CA PHE A 275 13.92 -0.69 -0.41
C PHE A 275 13.10 -1.98 -0.43
N SER A 276 11.78 -1.86 -0.66
CA SER A 276 10.90 -3.00 -0.88
C SER A 276 11.42 -3.83 -2.06
N LEU A 277 11.77 -3.23 -3.21
CA LEU A 277 12.30 -3.94 -4.38
C LEU A 277 13.64 -4.61 -4.10
N GLN A 278 14.55 -4.01 -3.32
CA GLN A 278 15.82 -4.66 -2.94
C GLN A 278 15.57 -5.87 -2.05
N THR A 279 14.70 -5.75 -1.04
CA THR A 279 14.30 -6.85 -0.15
C THR A 279 13.51 -7.92 -0.91
N PHE A 280 12.68 -7.51 -1.85
CA PHE A 280 11.98 -8.38 -2.78
C PHE A 280 13.01 -9.12 -3.62
N ARG A 281 13.91 -8.43 -4.34
CA ARG A 281 14.96 -9.03 -5.19
C ARG A 281 15.88 -9.98 -4.43
N SER A 282 16.21 -9.71 -3.17
CA SER A 282 16.97 -10.66 -2.34
C SER A 282 16.16 -11.88 -1.93
N SER A 283 14.83 -11.78 -1.92
CA SER A 283 13.89 -12.90 -1.72
C SER A 283 13.58 -13.68 -3.02
N TYR A 284 14.03 -13.20 -4.18
CA TYR A 284 13.85 -13.82 -5.52
C TYR A 284 15.07 -14.62 -6.02
N LYS A 285 16.18 -14.66 -5.27
CA LYS A 285 17.35 -15.50 -5.53
C LYS A 285 17.42 -16.63 -4.52
#